data_AF-A0A1B6YA84-F1
#
_entry.id   AF-A0A1B6YA84-F1
#
_cell.length_a   1.000
_cell.length_b   1.000
_cell.length_c   1.000
_cell.angle_alpha   90.00
_cell.angle_beta   90.00
_cell.angle_gamma   90.00
#
_symmetry.space_group_name_H-M   'P 1'
#
loop_
_entity.id
_entity.type
_entity.pdbx_description
1 polymer ?
#
loop_
_entity_poly.entity_id
_entity_poly.type
_entity_poly.pdbx_seq_one_letter_code
_entity_poly.pdbx_strand_id
1 'polypeptide(L)'
;MKTSILLKASSILWIIWGIVHILAGIMTMKGVLTNDISSSVAGIADAVEPSLVQMEYSEASGAIIGQHGFNLFWIGIVTFIAAFFVWKGNRNAIFLAAITGGLADLGYFLFMDLGGFVNFVPGTVMTIVSSLAIILSFYVYFKTRNKELTQ
;
A
#
# COMPACT_ATOMS: atom_id res chain seq x y z
N MET A 1 21.25 15.94 -8.22
CA MET A 1 21.09 14.53 -7.77
C MET A 1 21.05 13.60 -8.98
N LYS A 2 21.82 12.50 -8.97
CA LYS A 2 21.83 11.52 -10.08
C LYS A 2 20.47 10.81 -10.14
N THR A 3 19.92 10.62 -11.34
CA THR A 3 18.60 9.95 -11.56
C THR A 3 18.56 8.54 -10.96
N SER A 4 19.69 7.84 -10.94
CA SER A 4 19.81 6.53 -10.29
C SER A 4 19.58 6.57 -8.78
N ILE A 5 19.97 7.65 -8.08
CA ILE A 5 19.74 7.79 -6.63
C ILE A 5 18.24 7.92 -6.35
N LEU A 6 17.53 8.68 -7.18
CA LEU A 6 16.08 8.88 -7.05
C LEU A 6 15.29 7.57 -7.22
N LEU A 7 15.66 6.75 -8.19
CA LEU A 7 15.04 5.43 -8.40
C LEU A 7 15.35 4.48 -7.23
N LYS A 8 16.57 4.51 -6.68
CA LYS A 8 16.92 3.73 -5.50
C LYS A 8 16.09 4.13 -4.28
N ALA A 9 15.95 5.44 -4.05
CA ALA A 9 15.09 5.96 -2.98
C ALA A 9 13.63 5.53 -3.17
N SER A 10 13.06 5.71 -4.37
CA SER A 10 11.72 5.24 -4.72
C SER A 10 11.54 3.74 -4.48
N SER A 11 12.54 2.94 -4.83
CA SER A 11 12.50 1.49 -4.63
C SER A 11 12.49 1.10 -3.15
N ILE A 12 13.28 1.77 -2.31
CA ILE A 12 13.28 1.54 -0.87
C ILE A 12 11.91 1.87 -0.28
N LEU A 13 11.30 2.97 -0.72
CA LEU A 13 9.94 3.34 -0.30
C LEU A 13 8.93 2.26 -0.69
N TRP A 14 8.98 1.74 -1.92
CA TRP A 14 8.11 0.64 -2.34
C TRP A 14 8.36 -0.68 -1.60
N ILE A 15 9.61 -0.97 -1.23
CA ILE A 15 9.94 -2.15 -0.40
C ILE A 15 9.29 -2.02 0.98
N ILE A 16 9.46 -0.87 1.64
CA ILE A 16 8.86 -0.61 2.96
C ILE A 16 7.35 -0.72 2.87
N TRP A 17 6.75 -0.03 1.89
CA TRP A 17 5.32 -0.05 1.65
C TRP A 17 4.79 -1.48 1.42
N GLY A 18 5.45 -2.24 0.54
CA GLY A 18 5.06 -3.60 0.21
C GLY A 18 5.12 -4.55 1.41
N ILE A 19 6.17 -4.44 2.25
CA ILE A 19 6.29 -5.25 3.48
C ILE A 19 5.16 -4.92 4.46
N VAL A 20 4.86 -3.63 4.68
CA VAL A 20 3.78 -3.21 5.58
C VAL A 20 2.44 -3.79 5.11
N HIS A 21 2.15 -3.76 3.81
CA HIS A 21 0.89 -4.27 3.26
C HIS A 21 0.80 -5.79 3.25
N ILE A 22 1.91 -6.50 3.06
CA ILE A 22 1.98 -7.95 3.27
C ILE A 22 1.59 -8.30 4.71
N LEU A 23 2.18 -7.61 5.69
CA LEU A 23 1.91 -7.86 7.11
C LEU A 23 0.48 -7.49 7.48
N ALA A 24 -0.03 -6.35 7.02
CA ALA A 24 -1.42 -5.92 7.24
C ALA A 24 -2.41 -6.94 6.65
N GLY A 25 -2.15 -7.44 5.45
CA GLY A 25 -2.96 -8.49 4.83
C GLY A 25 -2.97 -9.79 5.64
N ILE A 26 -1.79 -10.25 6.09
CA ILE A 26 -1.68 -11.46 6.96
C ILE A 26 -2.45 -11.26 8.27
N MET A 27 -2.28 -10.13 8.94
CA MET A 27 -2.95 -9.86 10.22
C MET A 27 -4.47 -9.77 10.07
N THR A 28 -4.94 -9.12 9.01
CA THR A 28 -6.38 -9.01 8.69
C THR A 28 -6.99 -10.37 8.42
N MET A 29 -6.33 -11.21 7.61
CA MET A 29 -6.80 -12.57 7.34
C MET A 29 -6.73 -13.45 8.59
N LYS A 30 -5.71 -13.29 9.45
CA LYS A 30 -5.59 -14.06 10.68
C LYS A 30 -6.82 -13.93 11.56
N GLY A 31 -7.29 -12.70 11.83
CA GLY A 31 -8.49 -12.48 12.65
C GLY A 31 -9.71 -13.20 12.08
N VAL A 32 -9.92 -13.13 10.75
CA VAL A 32 -11.00 -13.87 10.08
C VAL A 32 -10.84 -15.38 10.22
N LEU A 33 -9.64 -15.92 9.98
CA LEU A 33 -9.35 -17.36 10.08
C LEU A 33 -9.44 -17.91 11.51
N THR A 34 -9.32 -17.05 12.52
CA THR A 34 -9.49 -17.41 13.93
C THR A 34 -10.87 -17.03 14.49
N ASN A 35 -11.82 -16.64 13.65
CA ASN A 35 -13.16 -16.17 14.02
C ASN A 35 -13.17 -14.95 14.97
N ASP A 36 -12.14 -14.12 14.89
CA ASP A 36 -12.02 -12.84 15.60
C ASP A 36 -12.02 -11.69 14.59
N ILE A 37 -13.19 -11.45 14.00
CA ILE A 37 -13.37 -10.40 12.99
C ILE A 37 -13.25 -9.00 13.62
N SER A 38 -13.65 -8.86 14.88
CA SER A 38 -13.56 -7.61 15.63
C SER A 38 -12.12 -7.10 15.69
N SER A 39 -11.14 -7.98 15.94
CA SER A 39 -9.73 -7.54 15.94
C SER A 39 -9.21 -7.15 14.56
N SER A 40 -9.67 -7.79 13.48
CA SER A 40 -9.34 -7.36 12.11
C SER A 40 -9.89 -5.96 11.82
N VAL A 41 -11.14 -5.68 12.19
CA VAL A 41 -11.76 -4.36 11.99
C VAL A 41 -11.07 -3.30 12.84
N ALA A 42 -10.83 -3.58 14.12
CA ALA A 42 -10.13 -2.66 15.03
C ALA A 42 -8.69 -2.37 14.57
N GLY A 43 -8.00 -3.36 13.99
CA GLY A 43 -6.65 -3.16 13.44
C GLY A 43 -6.61 -2.30 12.17
N ILE A 44 -7.71 -2.26 11.40
CA ILE A 44 -7.84 -1.43 10.20
C ILE A 44 -8.32 -0.02 10.56
N ALA A 45 -9.31 0.09 11.45
CA ALA A 45 -9.94 1.33 11.89
C ALA A 45 -9.46 1.72 13.31
N ASP A 46 -8.15 1.90 13.45
CA ASP A 46 -7.46 1.99 14.75
C ASP A 46 -7.69 3.31 15.52
N ALA A 47 -8.36 4.30 14.91
CA ALA A 47 -8.83 5.49 15.63
C ALA A 47 -10.25 5.33 16.20
N VAL A 48 -10.97 4.26 15.84
CA VAL A 48 -12.29 3.97 16.39
C VAL A 48 -12.16 3.32 17.76
N GLU A 49 -13.00 3.75 18.71
CA GLU A 49 -13.02 3.14 20.05
C GLU A 49 -13.28 1.62 19.94
N PRO A 50 -12.42 0.74 20.50
CA PRO A 50 -12.53 -0.70 20.29
C PRO A 50 -13.89 -1.29 20.69
N SER A 51 -14.53 -0.72 21.71
CA SER A 51 -15.85 -1.13 22.19
C SER A 51 -16.95 -0.96 21.14
N LEU A 52 -16.79 -0.03 20.20
CA LEU A 52 -17.77 0.26 19.14
C LEU A 52 -17.68 -0.71 17.96
N VAL A 53 -16.54 -1.38 17.79
CA VAL A 53 -16.29 -2.36 16.73
C VAL A 53 -16.24 -3.80 17.24
N GLN A 54 -16.31 -3.99 18.57
CA GLN A 54 -16.38 -5.29 19.22
C GLN A 54 -17.82 -5.80 19.21
N MET A 55 -18.14 -6.61 18.21
CA MET A 55 -19.48 -7.16 18.02
C MET A 55 -19.45 -8.51 17.29
N GLU A 56 -20.59 -9.20 17.25
CA GLU A 56 -20.75 -10.34 16.36
C GLU A 56 -20.98 -9.86 14.92
N TYR A 57 -20.03 -10.21 14.05
CA TYR A 57 -20.13 -9.95 12.63
C TYR A 57 -20.80 -11.13 11.94
N SER A 58 -21.59 -10.86 10.90
CA SER A 58 -22.10 -11.93 10.04
C SER A 58 -20.95 -12.66 9.33
N GLU A 59 -21.15 -13.94 9.00
CA GLU A 59 -20.16 -14.71 8.22
C GLU A 59 -19.81 -14.01 6.89
N ALA A 60 -20.79 -13.38 6.25
CA ALA A 60 -20.59 -12.60 5.04
C ALA A 60 -19.68 -11.38 5.27
N SER A 61 -19.86 -10.66 6.38
CA SER A 61 -18.99 -9.55 6.77
C SER A 61 -17.56 -10.04 7.00
N GLY A 62 -17.38 -11.17 7.69
CA GLY A 62 -16.08 -11.82 7.86
C GLY A 62 -15.41 -12.16 6.54
N ALA A 63 -16.15 -12.72 5.58
CA ALA A 63 -15.65 -13.02 4.24
C ALA A 63 -15.21 -11.77 3.46
N ILE A 64 -15.94 -10.65 3.58
CA ILE A 64 -15.55 -9.37 2.98
C ILE A 64 -14.24 -8.85 3.59
N ILE A 65 -14.09 -8.90 4.91
CA ILE A 65 -12.84 -8.51 5.58
C ILE A 65 -11.68 -9.43 5.17
N GLY A 66 -11.93 -10.73 5.03
CA GLY A 66 -10.94 -11.69 4.53
C GLY A 66 -10.49 -11.38 3.11
N GLN A 67 -11.44 -11.01 2.24
CA GLN A 67 -11.17 -10.57 0.87
C GLN A 67 -10.35 -9.27 0.84
N HIS A 68 -10.64 -8.31 1.72
CA HIS A 68 -9.84 -7.10 1.88
C HIS A 68 -8.40 -7.43 2.32
N GLY A 69 -8.24 -8.28 3.34
CA GLY A 69 -6.92 -8.74 3.80
C GLY A 69 -6.12 -9.46 2.71
N PHE A 70 -6.77 -10.31 1.91
CA PHE A 70 -6.14 -10.95 0.76
C PHE A 70 -5.68 -9.91 -0.28
N ASN A 71 -6.49 -8.88 -0.55
CA ASN A 71 -6.11 -7.81 -1.46
C ASN A 71 -4.88 -7.05 -0.99
N LEU A 72 -4.84 -6.63 0.29
CA LEU A 72 -3.65 -5.98 0.87
C LEU A 72 -2.40 -6.86 0.70
N PHE A 73 -2.54 -8.16 0.96
CA PHE A 73 -1.45 -9.11 0.85
C PHE A 73 -0.86 -9.20 -0.55
N TRP A 74 -1.68 -9.48 -1.58
CA TRP A 74 -1.15 -9.65 -2.93
C TRP A 74 -0.67 -8.32 -3.52
N ILE A 75 -1.33 -7.20 -3.21
CA ILE A 75 -0.89 -5.86 -3.61
C ILE A 75 0.50 -5.57 -3.03
N GLY A 76 0.72 -5.87 -1.76
CA GLY A 76 2.02 -5.76 -1.09
C GLY A 76 3.10 -6.61 -1.76
N ILE A 77 2.78 -7.86 -2.14
CA ILE A 77 3.72 -8.74 -2.88
C ILE A 77 4.08 -8.13 -4.24
N VAL A 78 3.09 -7.72 -5.03
CA VAL A 78 3.32 -7.19 -6.38
C VAL A 78 4.19 -5.94 -6.34
N THR A 79 3.90 -5.02 -5.43
CA THR A 79 4.68 -3.77 -5.26
C THR A 79 6.09 -4.04 -4.72
N PHE A 80 6.25 -4.95 -3.75
CA PHE A 80 7.54 -5.38 -3.23
C PHE A 80 8.43 -5.95 -4.34
N ILE A 81 7.90 -6.85 -5.19
CA ILE A 81 8.63 -7.42 -6.32
C ILE A 81 8.95 -6.34 -7.35
N ALA A 82 7.99 -5.49 -7.70
CA ALA A 82 8.17 -4.40 -8.66
C ALA A 82 9.29 -3.44 -8.24
N ALA A 83 9.45 -3.20 -6.93
CA ALA A 83 10.48 -2.31 -6.40
C ALA A 83 11.91 -2.68 -6.84
N PHE A 84 12.24 -3.96 -6.94
CA PHE A 84 13.56 -4.41 -7.43
C PHE A 84 13.79 -4.07 -8.92
N PHE A 85 12.72 -3.97 -9.71
CA PHE A 85 12.78 -3.56 -11.11
C PHE A 85 12.73 -2.02 -11.25
N VAL A 86 12.03 -1.31 -10.35
CA VAL A 86 12.11 0.16 -10.23
C VAL A 86 13.55 0.58 -9.95
N TRP A 87 14.28 -0.17 -9.12
CA TRP A 87 15.69 0.10 -8.82
C TRP A 87 16.57 0.08 -10.08
N LYS A 88 16.21 -0.79 -11.03
CA LYS A 88 16.87 -0.94 -12.33
C LYS A 88 16.37 0.04 -13.38
N GLY A 89 15.41 0.91 -13.04
CA GLY A 89 14.81 1.89 -13.96
C GLY A 89 13.86 1.28 -14.98
N ASN A 90 13.29 0.11 -14.71
CA ASN A 90 12.31 -0.50 -15.61
C ASN A 90 11.03 0.34 -15.64
N ARG A 91 10.68 0.87 -16.83
CA ARG A 91 9.52 1.75 -17.03
C ARG A 91 8.22 1.05 -16.62
N ASN A 92 8.00 -0.19 -17.06
CA ASN A 92 6.78 -0.93 -16.75
C ASN A 92 6.63 -1.19 -15.25
N ALA A 93 7.72 -1.46 -14.55
CA ALA A 93 7.69 -1.66 -13.10
C ALA A 93 7.34 -0.37 -12.34
N ILE A 94 7.78 0.80 -12.81
CA ILE A 94 7.39 2.11 -12.25
C ILE A 94 5.87 2.28 -12.34
N PHE A 95 5.28 2.03 -13.51
CA PHE A 95 3.83 2.12 -13.69
C PHE A 95 3.08 1.05 -12.88
N LEU A 96 3.57 -0.19 -12.86
CA LEU A 96 2.94 -1.27 -12.12
C LEU A 96 2.90 -0.98 -10.61
N ALA A 97 4.00 -0.51 -10.03
CA ALA A 97 4.04 -0.14 -8.61
C ALA A 97 3.12 1.05 -8.31
N ALA A 98 3.14 2.08 -9.17
CA ALA A 98 2.32 3.28 -8.97
C ALA A 98 0.82 3.02 -9.13
N ILE A 99 0.40 2.22 -10.10
CA ILE A 99 -1.01 1.88 -10.28
C ILE A 99 -1.47 0.95 -9.16
N THR A 100 -0.72 -0.12 -8.89
CA THR A 100 -1.14 -1.11 -7.88
C THR A 100 -1.11 -0.52 -6.47
N GLY A 101 0.03 0.03 -6.04
CA GLY A 101 0.18 0.58 -4.69
C GLY A 101 -0.48 1.94 -4.52
N GLY A 102 -0.35 2.82 -5.52
CA GLY A 102 -0.92 4.16 -5.45
C GLY A 102 -2.45 4.18 -5.46
N LEU A 103 -3.11 3.30 -6.23
CA LEU A 103 -4.57 3.22 -6.18
C LEU A 103 -5.08 2.55 -4.90
N ALA A 104 -4.32 1.61 -4.34
CA ALA A 104 -4.65 1.03 -3.03
C ALA A 104 -4.65 2.10 -1.93
N ASP A 105 -3.59 2.91 -1.86
CA ASP A 105 -3.49 4.01 -0.91
C ASP A 105 -4.47 5.15 -1.20
N LEU A 106 -4.82 5.39 -2.47
CA LEU A 106 -5.86 6.38 -2.79
C LEU A 106 -7.21 5.96 -2.19
N GLY A 107 -7.57 4.67 -2.31
CA GLY A 107 -8.76 4.13 -1.66
C GLY A 107 -8.69 4.27 -0.14
N TYR A 108 -7.55 3.89 0.45
CA TYR A 108 -7.31 4.04 1.89
C TYR A 108 -7.46 5.51 2.33
N PHE A 109 -6.81 6.44 1.63
CA PHE A 109 -6.88 7.86 1.95
C PHE A 109 -8.31 8.41 1.90
N LEU A 110 -9.05 8.08 0.83
CA LEU A 110 -10.40 8.60 0.64
C LEU A 110 -11.39 8.10 1.69
N PHE A 111 -11.29 6.84 2.10
CA PHE A 111 -12.30 6.22 2.97
C PHE A 111 -11.87 6.09 4.42
N MET A 112 -10.57 5.93 4.69
CA MET A 112 -10.02 5.72 6.03
C MET A 112 -9.45 7.02 6.61
N ASP A 113 -8.49 7.65 5.93
CA ASP A 113 -7.86 8.89 6.43
C ASP A 113 -8.88 10.05 6.47
N LEU A 114 -9.53 10.36 5.34
CA LEU A 114 -10.55 11.43 5.28
C LEU A 114 -11.82 11.09 6.07
N GLY A 115 -12.08 9.79 6.29
CA GLY A 115 -13.17 9.32 7.15
C GLY A 115 -12.92 9.51 8.64
N GLY A 116 -11.67 9.77 9.05
CA GLY A 116 -11.28 9.91 10.46
C GLY A 116 -11.29 8.58 11.22
N PHE A 117 -11.14 7.45 10.53
CA PHE A 117 -11.19 6.11 11.15
C PHE A 117 -9.83 5.55 11.53
N VAL A 118 -8.74 6.24 11.21
CA VAL A 118 -7.37 5.75 11.39
C VAL A 118 -6.46 6.78 12.03
N ASN A 119 -5.45 6.30 12.77
CA ASN A 119 -4.38 7.14 13.29
C ASN A 119 -3.32 7.40 12.23
N PHE A 120 -2.46 8.40 12.50
CA PHE A 120 -1.39 8.80 11.58
C PHE A 120 -0.40 7.66 11.24
N VAL A 121 -0.10 6.78 12.20
CA VAL A 121 0.82 5.65 12.04
C VAL A 121 0.08 4.33 12.30
N PRO A 122 0.18 3.32 11.43
CA PRO A 122 0.95 3.26 10.18
C PRO A 122 0.24 3.90 8.97
N GLY A 123 -1.05 4.24 9.09
CA GLY A 123 -1.95 4.61 8.01
C GLY A 123 -1.47 5.75 7.11
N THR A 124 -1.69 6.99 7.52
CA THR A 124 -1.32 8.19 6.75
C THR A 124 0.14 8.19 6.32
N VAL A 125 1.04 7.59 7.12
CA VAL A 125 2.46 7.43 6.75
C VAL A 125 2.63 6.63 5.47
N MET A 126 1.89 5.54 5.25
CA MET A 126 1.99 4.76 4.01
C MET A 126 1.53 5.54 2.78
N THR A 127 0.45 6.32 2.90
CA THR A 127 -0.02 7.24 1.86
C THR A 127 1.07 8.24 1.45
N ILE A 128 1.82 8.77 2.42
CA ILE A 128 2.95 9.67 2.17
C ILE A 128 4.11 8.92 1.51
N VAL A 129 4.44 7.71 2.00
CA VAL A 129 5.52 6.86 1.47
C VAL A 129 5.26 6.51 -0.01
N SER A 130 4.06 6.05 -0.36
CA SER A 130 3.70 5.72 -1.74
C SER A 130 3.68 6.96 -2.63
N SER A 131 3.11 8.08 -2.16
CA SER A 131 3.11 9.35 -2.88
C SER A 131 4.52 9.83 -3.21
N LEU A 132 5.44 9.77 -2.25
CA LEU A 132 6.86 10.08 -2.48
C LEU A 132 7.49 9.11 -3.48
N ALA A 133 7.23 7.80 -3.34
CA ALA A 133 7.75 6.80 -4.27
C ALA A 133 7.32 7.06 -5.72
N ILE A 134 6.05 7.46 -5.92
CA ILE A 134 5.48 7.86 -7.21
C ILE A 134 6.17 9.11 -7.73
N ILE A 135 6.22 10.19 -6.94
CA ILE A 135 6.83 11.47 -7.36
C ILE A 135 8.28 11.27 -7.81
N LEU A 136 9.08 10.53 -7.02
CA LEU A 136 10.49 10.30 -7.33
C LEU A 136 10.68 9.49 -8.62
N SER A 137 9.91 8.42 -8.80
CA SER A 137 10.01 7.55 -9.98
C SER A 137 9.50 8.22 -11.26
N PHE A 138 8.37 8.94 -11.17
CA PHE A 138 7.80 9.67 -12.31
C PHE A 138 8.64 10.90 -12.69
N TYR A 139 9.23 11.61 -11.72
CA TYR A 139 10.19 12.67 -12.02
C TYR A 139 11.35 12.14 -12.87
N VAL A 140 11.91 10.98 -12.52
CA VAL A 140 12.97 10.35 -13.31
C VAL A 140 12.46 9.96 -14.69
N TYR A 141 11.31 9.28 -14.78
CA TYR A 141 10.71 8.87 -16.05
C TYR A 141 10.51 10.05 -17.01
N PHE A 142 9.87 11.13 -16.56
CA PHE A 142 9.61 12.30 -17.41
C PHE A 142 10.90 13.05 -17.80
N LYS A 143 11.93 13.01 -16.96
CA LYS A 143 13.23 13.61 -17.27
C LYS A 143 14.07 12.80 -18.26
N THR A 144 13.87 11.49 -18.35
CA THR A 144 14.65 10.60 -19.21
C THR A 144 13.90 10.13 -20.45
N ARG A 145 12.56 10.22 -20.51
CA ARG A 145 11.76 9.72 -21.64
C ARG A 145 12.11 10.32 -23.01
N ASN A 146 12.62 11.55 -23.06
CA ASN A 146 12.97 12.23 -24.32
C ASN A 146 14.42 11.97 -24.77
N LYS A 147 15.22 11.20 -24.00
CA LYS A 147 16.61 10.92 -24.36
C LYS A 147 16.76 9.94 -25.55
N GLU A 148 15.66 9.34 -26.00
CA GLU A 148 15.61 8.46 -27.18
C GLU A 148 15.14 9.20 -28.46
N LEU A 149 15.00 10.54 -28.47
CA LEU A 149 14.59 11.29 -29.69
C LEU A 149 15.76 11.67 -30.62
N THR A 150 16.98 11.21 -30.33
CA THR A 150 18.15 11.42 -31.19
C THR A 150 19.05 10.19 -31.17
N GLN A 151 18.59 9.08 -31.74
CA GLN A 151 19.44 8.05 -32.34
C GLN A 151 18.74 7.49 -33.58
#